data_AF-A0A0H3KG07-F1
#
_entry.id   AF-A0A0H3KG07-F1
#
_cell.length_a   1.000
_cell.length_b   1.000
_cell.length_c   1.000
_cell.angle_alpha   90.00
_cell.angle_beta   90.00
_cell.angle_gamma   90.00
#
_symmetry.space_group_name_H-M   'P 1'
#
loop_
_entity.id
_entity.type
_entity.pdbx_description
1 polymer ?
#
loop_
_entity_poly.entity_id
_entity_poly.type
_entity_poly.pdbx_seq_one_letter_code
_entity_poly.pdbx_strand_id
1 'polypeptide(L)'
;MKTSRRSFLISSVGVVSALALSREALADAPMLSESDPTAQALGYKADATKVDKAKYPKYAAGQDCAACMLYQGKKGSTSGPCAAFGGKQVAAKGWCSAFSKMG
;
A
#
# COMPACT_ATOMS: atom_id res chain seq x y z
N MET A 1 63.11 -13.23 -21.53
CA MET A 1 62.59 -12.00 -22.17
C MET A 1 62.48 -12.19 -23.68
N LYS A 2 61.27 -12.30 -24.23
CA LYS A 2 60.80 -11.55 -25.41
C LYS A 2 59.33 -11.89 -25.69
N THR A 3 58.60 -10.83 -26.00
CA THR A 3 57.15 -10.65 -25.91
C THR A 3 56.46 -10.91 -27.25
N SER A 4 55.43 -11.76 -27.19
CA SER A 4 54.09 -11.58 -27.77
C SER A 4 53.82 -11.68 -29.29
N ARG A 5 52.53 -12.02 -29.50
CA ARG A 5 51.64 -11.71 -30.62
C ARG A 5 51.57 -12.77 -31.69
N ARG A 6 50.54 -13.62 -31.61
CA ARG A 6 49.51 -13.73 -32.67
C ARG A 6 48.46 -14.76 -32.32
N SER A 7 47.21 -14.31 -32.47
CA SER A 7 46.10 -15.12 -32.93
C SER A 7 45.64 -16.22 -31.98
N PHE A 8 44.78 -15.88 -31.04
CA PHE A 8 43.46 -16.52 -30.98
C PHE A 8 42.48 -15.52 -30.36
N LEU A 9 42.21 -14.49 -31.15
CA LEU A 9 40.97 -13.73 -31.04
C LEU A 9 39.84 -14.66 -31.47
N ILE A 10 39.13 -15.27 -30.52
CA ILE A 10 37.74 -15.65 -30.73
C ILE A 10 36.95 -15.12 -29.53
N SER A 11 36.59 -13.85 -29.69
CA SER A 11 35.41 -13.16 -29.18
C SER A 11 34.30 -14.09 -28.69
N SER A 12 34.30 -14.42 -27.41
CA SER A 12 33.10 -14.88 -26.71
C SER A 12 32.31 -13.65 -26.28
N VAL A 13 31.32 -13.28 -27.10
CA VAL A 13 30.32 -12.28 -26.78
C VAL A 13 29.60 -12.72 -25.50
N GLY A 14 29.92 -12.08 -24.38
CA GLY A 14 29.14 -12.20 -23.16
C GLY A 14 27.78 -11.57 -23.41
N VAL A 15 26.75 -12.39 -23.60
CA VAL A 15 25.36 -11.94 -23.53
C VAL A 15 25.11 -11.61 -22.05
N VAL A 16 25.36 -10.35 -21.69
CA VAL A 16 24.87 -9.79 -20.44
C VAL A 16 23.37 -9.70 -20.60
N SER A 17 22.64 -10.67 -20.05
CA SER A 17 21.21 -10.55 -19.84
C SER A 17 20.99 -9.34 -18.94
N ALA A 18 20.76 -8.19 -19.55
CA ALA A 18 20.13 -7.07 -18.87
C ALA A 18 18.72 -7.53 -18.53
N LEU A 19 18.57 -8.13 -17.35
CA LEU A 19 17.28 -8.19 -16.67
C LEU A 19 16.88 -6.74 -16.49
N ALA A 20 16.16 -6.22 -17.47
CA ALA A 20 15.39 -5.00 -17.33
C ALA A 20 14.46 -5.28 -16.16
N LEU A 21 14.86 -4.84 -14.97
CA LEU A 21 13.95 -4.52 -13.90
C LEU A 21 13.01 -3.49 -14.52
N SER A 22 11.93 -3.96 -15.12
CA SER A 22 10.74 -3.16 -15.31
C SER A 22 10.40 -2.66 -13.92
N ARG A 23 10.85 -1.43 -13.65
CA ARG A 23 10.22 -0.58 -12.66
C ARG A 23 8.82 -0.35 -13.20
N GLU A 24 7.97 -1.35 -13.04
CA GLU A 24 6.52 -1.17 -13.08
C GLU A 24 6.30 -0.04 -12.08
N ALA A 25 6.05 1.16 -12.61
CA ALA A 25 5.56 2.25 -11.81
C ALA A 25 4.17 1.79 -11.37
N LEU A 26 4.13 1.02 -10.28
CA LEU A 26 2.90 0.56 -9.68
C LEU A 26 2.20 1.81 -9.19
N ALA A 27 1.26 2.32 -9.99
CA ALA A 27 0.41 3.41 -9.58
C ALA A 27 -0.22 3.02 -8.25
N ASP A 28 -0.16 3.91 -7.26
CA ASP A 28 -0.82 3.67 -5.98
C ASP A 28 -2.28 3.30 -6.23
N ALA A 29 -2.76 2.28 -5.52
CA ALA A 29 -4.16 1.88 -5.58
C ALA A 29 -5.08 3.08 -5.33
N PRO A 30 -6.23 3.18 -6.00
CA PRO A 30 -7.12 4.33 -5.85
C PRO A 30 -7.61 4.47 -4.41
N MET A 31 -7.81 5.71 -3.97
CA MET A 31 -8.42 6.00 -2.68
C MET A 31 -9.86 5.48 -2.62
N LEU A 32 -10.23 4.88 -1.49
CA LEU A 32 -11.58 4.44 -1.20
C LEU A 32 -12.49 5.66 -1.07
N SER A 33 -13.51 5.73 -1.94
CA SER A 33 -14.59 6.70 -1.81
C SER A 33 -15.53 6.29 -0.68
N GLU A 34 -16.01 7.26 0.12
CA GLU A 34 -17.08 7.02 1.10
C GLU A 34 -18.41 6.60 0.44
N SER A 35 -18.57 6.85 -0.86
CA SER A 35 -19.72 6.40 -1.65
C SER A 35 -19.60 4.97 -2.20
N ASP A 36 -18.43 4.32 -2.03
CA ASP A 36 -18.25 2.93 -2.44
C ASP A 36 -19.20 2.02 -1.64
N PRO A 37 -19.90 1.04 -2.27
CA PRO A 37 -20.83 0.17 -1.54
C PRO A 37 -20.19 -0.54 -0.35
N THR A 38 -18.92 -0.95 -0.45
CA THR A 38 -18.20 -1.59 0.66
C THR A 38 -17.85 -0.60 1.76
N ALA A 39 -17.51 0.64 1.40
CA ALA A 39 -17.30 1.73 2.36
C ALA A 39 -18.58 2.02 3.15
N GLN A 40 -19.73 2.11 2.47
CA GLN A 40 -21.02 2.37 3.10
C GLN A 40 -21.44 1.22 4.03
N ALA A 41 -21.26 -0.03 3.60
CA ALA A 41 -21.57 -1.21 4.39
C ALA A 41 -20.79 -1.25 5.72
N LEU A 42 -19.52 -0.87 5.69
CA LEU A 42 -18.66 -0.79 6.87
C LEU A 42 -18.68 0.58 7.57
N GLY A 43 -19.47 1.54 7.09
CA GLY A 43 -19.52 2.87 7.68
C GLY A 43 -18.19 3.63 7.64
N TYR A 44 -17.41 3.44 6.57
CA TYR A 44 -16.12 4.08 6.42
C TYR A 44 -16.27 5.60 6.35
N LYS A 45 -15.42 6.29 7.12
CA LYS A 45 -15.16 7.73 7.01
C LYS A 45 -13.68 7.93 6.81
N ALA A 46 -13.32 8.81 5.88
CA ALA A 46 -11.92 9.17 5.64
C ALA A 46 -11.32 9.99 6.81
N ASP A 47 -12.18 10.52 7.67
CA ASP A 47 -11.83 11.24 8.89
C ASP A 47 -12.64 10.66 10.07
N ALA A 48 -11.96 10.01 11.00
CA ALA A 48 -12.55 9.39 12.18
C ALA A 48 -13.30 10.41 13.06
N THR A 49 -12.95 11.69 13.01
CA THR A 49 -13.67 12.73 13.76
C THR A 49 -15.09 12.98 13.23
N LYS A 50 -15.37 12.55 11.99
CA LYS A 50 -16.68 12.68 11.32
C LYS A 50 -17.55 11.42 11.43
N VAL A 51 -17.12 10.44 12.20
CA VAL A 51 -17.92 9.24 12.47
C VAL A 51 -19.15 9.61 13.28
N ASP A 52 -20.31 9.24 12.77
CA ASP A 52 -21.58 9.36 13.50
C ASP A 52 -21.61 8.37 14.68
N LYS A 53 -21.40 8.90 15.88
CA LYS A 53 -21.37 8.10 17.13
C LYS A 53 -22.71 7.47 17.47
N ALA A 54 -23.83 8.04 17.03
CA ALA A 54 -25.14 7.46 17.27
C ALA A 54 -25.33 6.21 16.39
N LYS A 55 -24.87 6.28 15.14
CA LYS A 55 -24.89 5.13 14.22
C LYS A 55 -23.83 4.07 14.53
N TYR A 56 -22.68 4.49 15.05
CA TYR A 56 -21.53 3.62 15.32
C TYR A 56 -21.09 3.71 16.79
N PRO A 57 -21.86 3.14 17.74
CA PRO A 57 -21.57 3.25 19.17
C PRO A 57 -20.27 2.56 19.60
N LYS A 58 -19.69 1.69 18.74
CA LYS A 58 -18.40 1.04 18.96
C LYS A 58 -17.20 1.96 18.69
N TYR A 59 -17.40 3.09 18.01
CA TYR A 59 -16.34 4.05 17.76
C TYR A 59 -15.92 4.75 19.05
N ALA A 60 -14.62 4.80 19.30
CA ALA A 60 -14.03 5.60 20.36
C ALA A 60 -12.98 6.57 19.78
N ALA A 61 -12.86 7.75 20.40
CA ALA A 61 -11.85 8.73 19.98
C ALA A 61 -10.44 8.12 20.03
N GLY A 62 -9.64 8.40 18.99
CA GLY A 62 -8.31 7.81 18.82
C GLY A 62 -8.31 6.45 18.10
N GLN A 63 -9.47 5.89 17.75
CA GLN A 63 -9.55 4.80 16.78
C GLN A 63 -9.46 5.38 15.36
N ASP A 64 -8.32 5.23 14.72
CA ASP A 64 -8.14 5.54 13.29
C ASP A 64 -7.48 4.37 12.56
N CYS A 65 -7.44 4.42 11.23
CA CYS A 65 -6.82 3.38 10.43
C CYS A 65 -5.34 3.20 10.80
N ALA A 66 -4.61 4.26 11.15
CA ALA A 66 -3.22 4.17 11.58
C ALA A 66 -3.03 3.36 12.88
N ALA A 67 -4.06 3.27 13.73
CA ALA A 67 -4.09 2.45 14.95
C ALA A 67 -4.78 1.07 14.76
N CYS A 68 -5.12 0.69 13.53
CA CYS A 68 -5.89 -0.51 13.20
C CYS A 68 -4.99 -1.64 12.67
N MET A 69 -5.19 -2.87 13.17
CA MET A 69 -4.46 -4.08 12.72
C MET A 69 -4.62 -4.38 11.22
N LEU A 70 -5.72 -3.93 10.60
CA LEU A 70 -6.02 -4.21 9.19
C LEU A 70 -5.36 -3.23 8.22
N TYR A 71 -4.79 -2.14 8.74
CA TYR A 71 -4.11 -1.13 7.94
C TYR A 71 -2.70 -1.58 7.59
N GLN A 72 -2.38 -1.53 6.30
CA GLN A 72 -1.13 -2.03 5.72
C GLN A 72 -0.28 -0.88 5.15
N GLY A 73 -0.64 0.38 5.44
CA GLY A 73 0.18 1.52 5.08
C GLY A 73 1.42 1.65 5.96
N LYS A 74 2.45 2.32 5.44
CA LYS A 74 3.67 2.56 6.21
C LYS A 74 3.38 3.54 7.36
N LYS A 75 4.15 3.42 8.45
CA LYS A 75 4.06 4.37 9.57
C LYS A 75 4.34 5.79 9.07
N GLY A 76 3.45 6.73 9.40
CA GLY A 76 3.55 8.12 8.96
C GLY A 76 2.95 8.41 7.58
N SER A 77 2.51 7.40 6.84
CA SER A 77 1.77 7.61 5.59
C SER A 77 0.38 8.21 5.87
N THR A 78 -0.08 9.06 4.95
CA THR A 78 -1.42 9.68 5.01
C THR A 78 -2.52 8.75 4.51
N SER A 79 -2.18 7.77 3.68
CA SER A 79 -3.06 6.72 3.17
C SER A 79 -2.32 5.39 3.08
N GLY A 80 -3.06 4.30 2.93
CA GLY A 80 -2.47 2.98 2.71
C GLY A 80 -3.51 1.89 2.49
N PRO A 81 -3.09 0.69 2.05
CA PRO A 81 -4.00 -0.41 1.82
C PRO A 81 -4.67 -0.85 3.14
N CYS A 82 -5.89 -1.37 3.06
CA CYS A 82 -6.60 -1.96 4.18
C CYS A 82 -7.13 -3.34 3.79
N ALA A 83 -6.94 -4.35 4.64
CA ALA A 83 -7.35 -5.72 4.33
C ALA A 83 -8.87 -5.87 4.13
N ALA A 84 -9.67 -4.95 4.71
CA ALA A 84 -11.13 -4.91 4.52
C ALA A 84 -11.57 -4.30 3.18
N PHE A 85 -10.69 -3.57 2.49
CA PHE A 85 -11.00 -2.83 1.25
C PHE A 85 -9.98 -3.16 0.16
N GLY A 86 -10.12 -4.37 -0.39
CA GLY A 86 -9.19 -4.92 -1.38
C GLY A 86 -8.93 -3.98 -2.56
N GLY A 87 -7.66 -3.82 -2.92
CA GLY A 87 -7.22 -3.04 -4.09
C GLY A 87 -7.45 -1.53 -3.97
N LYS A 88 -7.74 -1.00 -2.78
CA LYS A 88 -7.96 0.43 -2.53
C LYS A 88 -7.12 0.92 -1.35
N GLN A 89 -6.91 2.22 -1.28
CA GLN A 89 -6.28 2.89 -0.15
C GLN A 89 -7.32 3.53 0.77
N VAL A 90 -7.11 3.44 2.08
CA VAL A 90 -7.87 4.20 3.09
C VAL A 90 -7.01 5.33 3.63
N ALA A 91 -7.65 6.38 4.11
CA ALA A 91 -6.96 7.44 4.84
C ALA A 91 -6.46 6.90 6.17
N ALA A 92 -5.22 7.21 6.55
CA ALA A 92 -4.65 6.83 7.85
C ALA A 92 -5.47 7.39 9.02
N LYS A 93 -6.12 8.54 8.82
CA LYS A 93 -7.04 9.19 9.76
C LYS A 93 -8.49 8.71 9.64
N GLY A 94 -8.78 7.75 8.78
CA GLY A 94 -10.12 7.21 8.59
C GLY A 94 -10.51 6.22 9.67
N TRP A 95 -11.74 5.73 9.59
CA TRP A 95 -12.29 4.70 10.48
C TRP A 95 -13.40 3.92 9.77
N CYS A 96 -13.59 2.65 10.10
CA CYS A 96 -14.78 1.87 9.72
C CYS A 96 -15.16 0.90 10.86
N SER A 97 -16.35 0.33 10.81
CA SER A 97 -16.90 -0.57 11.85
C SER A 97 -16.11 -1.87 12.03
N ALA A 98 -15.24 -2.23 11.09
CA ALA A 98 -14.31 -3.35 11.18
C ALA A 98 -13.00 -2.99 11.92
N PHE A 99 -12.91 -1.82 12.55
CA PHE A 99 -11.73 -1.42 13.33
C PHE A 99 -11.34 -2.51 14.33
N SER A 100 -10.07 -2.92 14.27
CA SER A 100 -9.44 -3.85 15.21
C SER A 100 -8.21 -3.18 15.79
N LYS A 101 -8.22 -2.93 17.10
CA LYS A 101 -7.12 -2.25 17.79
C LYS A 101 -5.83 -3.05 17.63
N MET A 102 -4.73 -2.37 17.28
CA MET A 102 -3.39 -2.96 17.30
C MET A 102 -3.06 -3.43 18.73
N GLY A 103 -2.71 -4.72 18.86
CA GLY A 103 -2.34 -5.36 20.13
C GLY A 103 -1.05 -4.81 20.72
#